data_AF-A0AAE0A882-F1
#
_entry.id   AF-A0AAE0A882-F1
#
_cell.length_a   1.000
_cell.length_b   1.000
_cell.length_c   1.000
_cell.angle_alpha   90.00
_cell.angle_beta   90.00
_cell.angle_gamma   90.00
#
_symmetry.space_group_name_H-M   'P 1'
#
loop_
_entity.id
_entity.type
_entity.pdbx_description
1 polymer ?
#
loop_
_entity_poly.entity_id
_entity_poly.type
_entity_poly.pdbx_seq_one_letter_code
_entity_poly.pdbx_strand_id
1 'polypeptide(L)'
;MAERRGSEYNIGSMRTFNSFLLQAKTGLPRCFSDYSAILLGEQKVDLGPSPFRFYNEWLEDGEMMKQASEGWIRCKTEGSTGFVLSSKLKFVKERMQRYILTKKKDSFSMKEVEARLQAVESKAICDGWTETLRKERMDILSDLWNGVRKEEQA
;
A
#
# COMPACT_ATOMS: atom_id res chain seq x y z
N MET A 1 37.25 19.68 7.14
CA MET A 1 36.30 18.93 6.30
C MET A 1 36.44 19.46 4.89
N ALA A 2 36.84 18.63 3.93
CA ALA A 2 37.14 19.07 2.57
C ALA A 2 35.83 19.37 1.81
N GLU A 3 35.65 20.63 1.45
CA GLU A 3 34.60 21.11 0.57
C GLU A 3 34.79 20.47 -0.82
N ARG A 4 33.76 19.76 -1.33
CA ARG A 4 33.78 19.17 -2.67
C ARG A 4 33.82 20.31 -3.70
N ARG A 5 35.01 20.69 -4.14
CA ARG A 5 35.22 21.71 -5.18
C ARG A 5 34.57 21.28 -6.49
N GLY A 6 33.62 22.07 -6.99
CA GLY A 6 33.12 21.98 -8.36
C GLY A 6 31.63 21.68 -8.55
N SER A 7 30.86 21.41 -7.48
CA SER A 7 29.39 21.38 -7.60
C SER A 7 28.83 22.75 -7.25
N GLU A 8 28.46 23.55 -8.25
CA GLU A 8 27.62 24.72 -8.00
C GLU A 8 26.23 24.25 -7.56
N TYR A 9 25.79 24.74 -6.41
CA TYR A 9 24.47 24.41 -5.90
C TYR A 9 23.42 25.01 -6.83
N ASN A 10 22.70 24.17 -7.58
CA ASN A 10 21.67 24.63 -8.51
C ASN A 10 20.40 25.04 -7.75
N ILE A 11 20.40 26.30 -7.33
CA ILE A 11 19.28 26.94 -6.59
C ILE A 11 17.98 26.84 -7.39
N GLY A 12 18.04 26.94 -8.73
CA GLY A 12 16.86 26.86 -9.61
C GLY A 12 16.20 25.49 -9.52
N SER A 13 16.97 24.42 -9.76
CA SER A 13 16.49 23.04 -9.65
C SER A 13 16.03 22.70 -8.23
N MET A 14 16.73 23.18 -7.21
CA MET A 14 16.32 23.02 -5.80
C MET A 14 14.97 23.70 -5.53
N ARG A 15 14.76 24.93 -5.99
CA ARG A 15 13.48 25.63 -5.83
C ARG A 15 12.35 24.92 -6.56
N THR A 16 12.61 24.44 -7.78
CA THR A 16 11.62 23.66 -8.54
C THR A 16 11.28 22.35 -7.82
N PHE A 17 12.28 21.63 -7.31
CA PHE A 17 12.07 20.40 -6.55
C PHE A 17 11.34 20.65 -5.23
N ASN A 18 11.69 21.70 -4.48
CA ASN A 18 10.99 22.06 -3.24
C ASN A 18 9.56 22.53 -3.51
N SER A 19 9.33 23.30 -4.59
CA SER A 19 7.98 23.66 -5.03
C SER A 19 7.17 22.42 -5.40
N PHE A 20 7.77 21.46 -6.11
CA PHE A 20 7.17 20.16 -6.40
C PHE A 20 6.83 19.41 -5.11
N LEU A 21 7.73 19.31 -4.14
CA LEU A 21 7.46 18.64 -2.85
C LEU A 21 6.34 19.33 -2.05
N LEU A 22 6.28 20.66 -2.09
CA LEU A 22 5.24 21.45 -1.42
C LEU A 22 3.87 21.33 -2.13
N GLN A 23 3.86 21.21 -3.46
CA GLN A 23 2.65 20.97 -4.27
C GLN A 23 2.18 19.51 -4.21
N ALA A 24 3.11 18.56 -4.20
CA ALA A 24 2.88 17.13 -4.03
C ALA A 24 2.60 16.80 -2.56
N LYS A 25 1.70 17.58 -1.94
CA LYS A 25 1.18 17.49 -0.56
C LYS A 25 0.37 16.19 -0.34
N THR A 26 0.96 15.09 -0.79
CA THR A 26 0.51 13.72 -0.88
C THR A 26 1.70 12.83 -0.53
N GLY A 27 2.43 13.16 0.54
CA GLY A 27 3.21 12.15 1.23
C GLY A 27 2.21 11.16 1.82
N LEU A 28 2.41 9.86 1.63
CA LEU A 28 1.60 8.89 2.37
C LEU A 28 1.72 9.17 3.88
N PRO A 29 0.65 8.93 4.66
CA PRO A 29 0.73 9.05 6.11
C PRO A 29 1.94 8.25 6.63
N ARG A 30 2.69 8.85 7.56
CA ARG A 30 3.90 8.26 8.14
C ARG A 30 3.50 7.11 9.08
N CYS A 31 3.30 5.93 8.53
CA CYS A 31 2.83 4.79 9.32
C CYS A 31 3.99 3.90 9.82
N PHE A 32 5.03 3.65 9.00
CA PHE A 32 6.01 2.58 9.27
C PHE A 32 7.49 2.95 9.14
N SER A 33 7.85 4.08 8.53
CA SER A 33 9.25 4.48 8.32
C SER A 33 9.49 5.95 8.66
N ASP A 34 10.71 6.27 9.06
CA ASP A 34 11.16 7.65 9.28
C ASP A 34 11.25 8.46 7.97
N TYR A 35 10.87 7.86 6.84
CA TYR A 35 10.87 8.46 5.51
C TYR A 35 9.44 8.59 4.96
N SER A 36 9.02 9.81 4.63
CA SER A 36 7.80 10.01 3.85
C SER A 36 8.07 9.66 2.39
N ALA A 37 7.40 8.64 1.86
CA ALA A 37 7.46 8.33 0.44
C ALA A 37 6.89 9.51 -0.37
N ILE A 38 7.67 10.00 -1.33
CA ILE A 38 7.25 11.05 -2.27
C ILE A 38 6.62 10.35 -3.46
N LEU A 39 5.34 10.64 -3.72
CA LEU A 39 4.64 10.08 -4.87
C LEU A 39 5.12 10.80 -6.14
N LEU A 40 5.89 10.10 -6.98
CA LEU A 40 6.22 10.58 -8.31
C LEU A 40 5.04 10.28 -9.23
N GLY A 41 4.33 11.33 -9.65
CA GLY A 41 3.28 11.20 -10.67
C GLY A 41 3.92 10.95 -12.03
N GLU A 42 3.88 9.72 -12.51
CA GLU A 42 4.20 9.43 -13.91
C GLU A 42 3.12 10.05 -14.81
N GLN A 43 3.54 10.59 -15.96
CA GLN A 43 2.59 11.01 -16.99
C GLN A 43 1.74 9.79 -17.35
N LYS A 44 0.42 9.89 -17.14
CA LYS A 44 -0.51 8.77 -17.32
C LYS A 44 -0.62 8.44 -18.81
N VAL A 45 0.25 7.55 -19.30
CA VAL A 45 0.14 6.99 -20.65
C VAL A 45 -0.98 5.96 -20.62
N ASP A 46 -2.05 6.21 -21.38
CA ASP A 46 -3.15 5.25 -21.49
C ASP A 46 -2.71 4.08 -22.38
N LEU A 47 -2.25 3.00 -21.75
CA LEU A 47 -1.91 1.74 -22.40
C LEU A 47 -3.16 0.88 -22.70
N GLY A 48 -4.36 1.45 -22.51
CA GLY A 48 -5.62 0.74 -22.66
C GLY A 48 -5.97 -0.13 -21.44
N PRO A 49 -7.13 -0.82 -21.49
CA PRO A 49 -7.58 -1.66 -20.39
C PRO A 49 -6.65 -2.87 -20.24
N SER A 50 -5.89 -2.90 -19.14
CA SER A 50 -5.09 -4.06 -18.75
C SER A 50 -6.01 -5.29 -18.63
N PRO A 51 -5.80 -6.35 -19.43
CA PRO A 51 -6.73 -7.48 -19.49
C PRO A 51 -6.79 -8.26 -18.17
N PHE A 52 -5.69 -8.25 -17.40
CA PHE A 52 -5.59 -8.86 -16.08
C PHE A 52 -4.42 -8.26 -15.32
N ARG A 53 -4.67 -7.72 -14.12
CA ARG A 53 -3.63 -7.20 -13.23
C ARG A 53 -3.31 -8.28 -12.20
N PHE A 54 -2.10 -8.81 -12.28
CA PHE A 54 -1.56 -9.77 -11.34
C PHE A 54 -0.76 -9.03 -10.27
N TYR A 55 -0.84 -9.48 -9.02
CA TYR A 55 -0.07 -8.91 -7.90
C TYR A 55 0.80 -10.01 -7.30
N ASN A 56 2.05 -9.70 -6.99
CA ASN A 56 3.00 -10.68 -6.46
C ASN A 56 2.59 -11.21 -5.09
N GLU A 57 1.95 -10.36 -4.27
CA GLU A 57 1.30 -10.73 -3.00
C GLU A 57 0.36 -11.93 -3.16
N TRP A 58 -0.15 -12.17 -4.38
CA TRP A 58 -1.04 -13.29 -4.62
C TRP A 58 -0.36 -14.65 -4.60
N LEU A 59 0.95 -14.69 -4.84
CA LEU A 59 1.75 -15.91 -4.75
C LEU A 59 2.18 -16.23 -3.33
N GLU A 60 2.32 -15.20 -2.50
CA GLU A 60 2.74 -15.32 -1.11
C GLU A 60 1.62 -15.91 -0.24
N ASP A 61 0.35 -15.65 -0.60
CA ASP A 61 -0.81 -16.24 0.07
C ASP A 61 -1.17 -17.61 -0.53
N GLY A 62 -0.73 -18.67 0.16
CA GLY A 62 -1.00 -20.06 -0.24
C GLY A 62 -2.50 -20.41 -0.31
N GLU A 63 -3.33 -19.81 0.54
CA GLU A 63 -4.78 -20.03 0.50
C GLU A 63 -5.39 -19.31 -0.70
N MET A 64 -4.87 -18.14 -1.11
CA MET A 64 -5.32 -17.49 -2.34
C MET A 64 -5.02 -18.31 -3.60
N MET A 65 -3.83 -18.91 -3.69
CA MET A 65 -3.49 -19.82 -4.78
C MET A 65 -4.40 -21.05 -4.81
N LYS A 66 -4.78 -21.57 -3.65
CA LYS A 66 -5.77 -22.64 -3.53
C LYS A 66 -7.16 -22.19 -3.97
N GLN A 67 -7.60 -20.98 -3.61
CA GLN A 67 -8.87 -20.43 -4.11
C GLN A 67 -8.88 -20.33 -5.64
N ALA A 68 -7.76 -19.95 -6.26
CA ALA A 68 -7.62 -19.87 -7.71
C ALA A 68 -7.66 -21.26 -8.37
N SER A 69 -6.90 -22.23 -7.87
CA SER A 69 -6.85 -23.59 -8.43
C SER A 69 -8.17 -24.34 -8.29
N GLU A 70 -8.81 -24.25 -7.12
CA GLU A 70 -10.15 -24.80 -6.90
C GLU A 70 -11.19 -24.14 -7.81
N GLY A 71 -11.11 -22.82 -7.96
CA GLY A 71 -11.99 -22.06 -8.84
C GLY A 71 -11.87 -22.53 -10.29
N TRP A 72 -10.65 -22.76 -10.75
CA TRP A 72 -10.36 -23.22 -12.10
C TRP A 72 -10.94 -24.62 -12.39
N ILE A 73 -10.80 -25.55 -11.44
CA ILE A 73 -11.29 -26.93 -11.56
C ILE A 73 -12.83 -26.97 -11.46
N ARG A 74 -13.41 -26.18 -10.56
CA ARG A 74 -14.88 -26.16 -10.32
C ARG A 74 -15.66 -25.48 -11.44
N CYS A 75 -15.05 -24.56 -12.17
CA CYS A 75 -15.71 -23.91 -13.30
C CYS A 75 -15.86 -24.88 -14.47
N LYS A 76 -17.04 -25.51 -14.56
CA LYS A 76 -17.45 -26.34 -15.69
C LYS A 76 -18.36 -25.50 -16.58
N THR A 77 -17.82 -25.00 -17.68
CA THR A 77 -18.54 -24.27 -18.72
C THR A 77 -18.32 -24.94 -20.06
N GLU A 78 -19.38 -25.02 -20.85
CA GLU A 78 -19.39 -25.61 -22.18
C GLU A 78 -19.56 -24.50 -23.23
N GLY A 79 -19.00 -24.68 -24.43
CA GLY A 79 -19.05 -23.70 -25.51
C GLY A 79 -17.76 -23.68 -26.34
N SER A 80 -17.54 -22.59 -27.08
CA SER A 80 -16.29 -22.41 -27.83
C SER A 80 -15.10 -22.28 -26.87
N THR A 81 -13.91 -22.71 -27.31
CA THR A 81 -12.70 -22.68 -26.48
C THR A 81 -12.43 -21.29 -25.87
N GLY A 82 -12.67 -20.21 -26.63
CA GLY A 82 -12.54 -18.84 -26.15
C GLY A 82 -13.59 -18.46 -25.11
N PHE A 83 -14.83 -18.93 -25.27
CA PHE A 83 -15.89 -18.71 -24.28
C PHE A 83 -15.61 -19.48 -22.98
N VAL A 84 -15.15 -20.72 -23.07
CA VAL A 84 -14.79 -21.54 -21.91
C VAL A 84 -13.63 -20.89 -21.14
N LEU A 85 -12.56 -20.48 -21.83
CA LEU A 85 -11.41 -19.83 -21.20
C LEU A 85 -11.79 -18.51 -20.52
N SER A 86 -12.52 -17.64 -21.22
CA SER A 86 -12.93 -16.33 -20.66
C SER A 86 -13.87 -16.50 -19.46
N SER A 87 -14.78 -17.47 -19.50
CA SER A 87 -15.66 -17.81 -18.37
C SER A 87 -14.89 -18.33 -17.16
N LYS A 88 -13.89 -19.21 -17.38
CA LYS A 88 -13.02 -19.72 -16.30
C LYS A 88 -12.21 -18.61 -15.64
N LEU A 89 -11.57 -17.76 -16.44
CA LEU A 89 -10.79 -16.63 -15.93
C LEU A 89 -11.68 -15.65 -15.15
N LYS A 90 -12.89 -15.36 -15.65
CA LYS A 90 -13.86 -14.51 -14.94
C LYS A 90 -14.26 -15.12 -13.59
N PHE A 91 -14.57 -16.41 -13.57
CA PHE A 91 -14.95 -17.13 -12.35
C PHE A 91 -13.83 -17.14 -11.30
N VAL A 92 -12.60 -17.45 -11.72
CA VAL A 92 -11.42 -17.41 -10.83
C VAL A 92 -11.20 -16.01 -10.28
N LYS A 93 -11.26 -14.98 -11.14
CA LYS A 93 -11.13 -13.57 -10.73
C LYS A 93 -12.16 -13.20 -9.66
N GLU A 94 -13.44 -13.54 -9.86
CA GLU A 94 -14.50 -13.25 -8.89
C GLU A 94 -14.32 -13.99 -7.55
N ARG A 95 -13.78 -15.22 -7.59
CA ARG A 95 -13.48 -15.99 -6.38
C ARG A 95 -12.32 -15.39 -5.60
N MET A 96 -11.23 -15.02 -6.29
CA MET A 96 -10.08 -14.34 -5.67
C MET A 96 -10.49 -12.98 -5.09
N GLN A 97 -11.32 -12.20 -5.80
CA GLN A 97 -11.82 -10.92 -5.28
C GLN A 97 -12.63 -11.09 -3.99
N ARG A 98 -13.50 -12.10 -3.91
CA ARG A 98 -14.25 -12.39 -2.68
C ARG A 98 -13.33 -12.77 -1.52
N TYR A 99 -12.30 -13.57 -1.78
CA TYR A 99 -11.31 -13.92 -0.77
C TYR A 99 -10.51 -12.71 -0.27
N ILE A 100 -10.11 -11.81 -1.17
CA ILE A 100 -9.45 -10.54 -0.79
C ILE A 100 -10.37 -9.69 0.09
N LEU A 101 -11.68 -9.66 -0.20
CA LEU A 101 -12.65 -8.95 0.63
C LEU A 101 -12.81 -9.57 2.03
N THR A 102 -12.73 -10.90 2.16
CA THR A 102 -12.75 -11.55 3.48
C THR A 102 -11.49 -11.22 4.26
N LYS A 103 -10.30 -11.29 3.66
CA LYS A 103 -9.04 -10.90 4.32
C LYS A 103 -9.02 -9.42 4.73
N LYS A 104 -9.57 -8.53 3.91
CA LYS A 104 -9.64 -7.09 4.23
C LYS A 104 -10.48 -6.76 5.47
N LYS A 105 -11.42 -7.63 5.89
CA LYS A 105 -12.15 -7.43 7.14
C LYS A 105 -11.24 -7.62 8.36
N ASP A 106 -10.29 -8.53 8.30
CA ASP A 106 -9.33 -8.75 9.39
C ASP A 106 -8.33 -7.59 9.48
N SER A 107 -7.92 -7.03 8.33
CA SER A 107 -7.12 -5.80 8.20
C SER A 107 -7.79 -4.52 8.77
N PHE A 108 -9.10 -4.55 9.08
CA PHE A 108 -9.80 -3.39 9.65
C PHE A 108 -9.17 -2.92 10.97
N SER A 109 -8.66 -3.86 11.78
CA SER A 109 -7.94 -3.53 13.03
C SER A 109 -6.67 -2.71 12.76
N MET A 110 -5.93 -3.04 11.70
CA MET A 110 -4.68 -2.35 11.35
C MET A 110 -4.95 -0.89 10.93
N LYS A 111 -5.98 -0.67 10.11
CA LYS A 111 -6.38 0.69 9.69
C LYS A 111 -6.85 1.55 10.84
N GLU A 112 -7.48 0.96 11.85
CA GLU A 112 -7.91 1.67 13.05
C GLU A 112 -6.71 2.14 13.88
N VAL A 113 -5.68 1.29 14.02
CA VAL A 113 -4.42 1.66 14.69
C VAL A 113 -3.68 2.75 13.91
N GLU A 114 -3.62 2.65 12.57
CA GLU A 114 -3.04 3.70 11.70
C GLU A 114 -3.78 5.04 11.83
N ALA A 115 -5.12 5.02 11.86
CA ALA A 115 -5.93 6.23 12.01
C ALA A 115 -5.70 6.90 13.37
N ARG A 116 -5.56 6.11 14.44
CA ARG A 116 -5.19 6.61 15.78
C ARG A 116 -3.82 7.28 15.76
N LEU A 117 -2.82 6.65 15.13
CA LEU A 117 -1.48 7.22 14.97
C LEU A 117 -1.53 8.56 14.23
N GLN A 118 -2.25 8.62 13.11
CA GLN A 118 -2.38 9.82 12.30
C GLN A 118 -3.07 10.97 13.06
N ALA A 119 -4.05 10.66 13.92
CA ALA A 119 -4.71 11.65 14.76
C ALA A 119 -3.75 12.26 15.80
N VAL A 120 -2.91 11.44 16.44
CA VAL A 120 -1.89 11.91 17.41
C VAL A 120 -0.85 12.78 16.71
N GLU A 121 -0.36 12.37 15.54
CA GLU A 121 0.60 13.17 14.77
C GLU A 121 0.00 14.51 14.31
N SER A 122 -1.27 14.52 13.89
CA SER A 122 -1.96 15.74 13.47
C SER A 122 -2.12 16.73 14.65
N LYS A 123 -2.45 16.24 15.85
CA LYS A 123 -2.51 17.06 17.07
C LYS A 123 -1.14 17.62 17.44
N ALA A 124 -0.09 16.80 17.37
CA ALA A 124 1.27 17.24 17.67
C ALA A 124 1.81 18.28 16.68
N ILE A 125 1.35 18.27 15.42
CA ILE A 125 1.69 19.28 14.42
C ILE A 125 1.03 20.63 14.74
N CYS A 126 -0.21 20.63 15.23
CA CYS A 126 -0.94 21.86 15.57
C CYS A 126 -0.48 22.46 16.91
N ASP A 127 -0.37 21.64 17.95
CA ASP A 127 -0.20 22.08 19.33
C ASP A 127 1.24 21.94 19.84
N GLY A 128 2.12 21.31 19.05
CA GLY A 128 3.48 20.97 19.43
C GLY A 128 3.61 19.64 20.18
N TRP A 129 4.84 19.13 20.27
CA TRP A 129 5.10 17.83 20.90
C TRP A 129 5.21 17.91 22.42
N THR A 130 4.20 17.39 23.13
CA THR A 130 4.22 17.18 24.58
C THR A 130 4.68 15.77 24.96
N GLU A 131 5.17 15.60 26.19
CA GLU A 131 5.64 14.29 26.68
C GLU A 131 4.53 13.23 26.72
N THR A 132 3.29 13.66 26.95
CA THR A 132 2.11 12.78 26.93
C THR A 132 1.82 12.26 25.53
N LEU A 133 1.86 13.12 24.50
CA LEU A 133 1.67 12.72 23.10
C LEU A 133 2.79 11.81 22.59
N ARG A 134 4.03 12.00 23.07
CA ARG A 134 5.15 11.11 22.73
C ARG A 134 4.96 9.70 23.27
N LYS A 135 4.50 9.57 24.52
CA LYS A 135 4.18 8.27 25.13
C LYS A 135 3.04 7.58 24.41
N GLU A 136 1.95 8.30 24.15
CA GLU A 136 0.80 7.77 23.40
C GLU A 136 1.20 7.28 22.01
N ARG A 137 2.05 8.03 21.29
CA ARG A 137 2.61 7.59 20.00
C ARG A 137 3.44 6.30 20.14
N MET A 138 4.26 6.20 21.18
CA MET A 138 5.13 5.04 21.39
C MET A 138 4.33 3.77 21.69
N ASP A 139 3.27 3.89 22.49
CA ASP A 139 2.37 2.78 22.81
C ASP A 139 1.63 2.29 21.56
N ILE A 140 1.09 3.21 20.74
CA ILE A 140 0.42 2.88 19.47
C ILE A 140 1.39 2.18 18.51
N LEU A 141 2.64 2.65 18.40
CA LEU A 141 3.65 2.01 17.57
C LEU A 141 3.97 0.60 18.09
N SER A 142 4.13 0.41 19.40
CA SER A 142 4.35 -0.91 19.98
C SER A 142 3.22 -1.89 19.63
N ASP A 143 1.96 -1.46 19.76
CA ASP A 143 0.79 -2.27 19.39
C ASP A 143 0.79 -2.62 17.89
N LEU A 144 1.13 -1.66 17.04
CA LEU A 144 1.25 -1.83 15.59
C LEU A 144 2.35 -2.84 15.23
N TRP A 145 3.55 -2.70 15.80
CA TRP A 145 4.69 -3.62 15.59
C TRP A 145 4.36 -5.05 16.04
N ASN A 146 3.63 -5.20 17.14
CA ASN A 146 3.17 -6.50 17.60
C ASN A 146 2.09 -7.11 16.70
N GLY A 147 1.28 -6.28 16.02
CA GLY A 147 0.32 -6.71 15.00
C GLY A 147 1.01 -7.19 13.72
N VAL A 148 1.90 -6.38 13.14
CA VAL A 148 2.64 -6.72 11.91
C VAL A 148 3.42 -8.03 12.07
N ARG A 149 4.10 -8.21 13.20
CA ARG A 149 4.90 -9.42 13.45
C ARG A 149 4.05 -10.69 13.52
N LYS A 150 2.77 -10.58 13.92
CA LYS A 150 1.83 -11.72 13.91
C LYS A 150 1.34 -12.03 12.50
N GLU A 151 1.19 -11.04 11.64
CA GLU A 151 0.83 -11.23 10.23
C GLU A 151 1.99 -11.85 9.42
N GLU A 152 3.25 -11.50 9.72
CA GLU A 152 4.42 -12.07 9.04
C GLU A 152 4.69 -13.54 9.42
N GLN A 153 4.22 -13.99 10.58
CA GLN A 153 4.44 -15.35 11.10
C GLN A 153 3.27 -16.32 10.83
N ALA A 154 2.17 -15.85 10.24
CA ALA A 154 0.95 -16.61 9.95
C ALA A 154 0.86 -16.99 8.47
#